data_AF-A0A562HX70-F1
#
_entry.id   AF-A0A562HX70-F1
#
_cell.length_a   1.000
_cell.length_b   1.000
_cell.length_c   1.000
_cell.angle_alpha   90.00
_cell.angle_beta   90.00
_cell.angle_gamma   90.00
#
_symmetry.space_group_name_H-M   'P 1'
#
loop_
_entity.id
_entity.type
_entity.pdbx_description
1 polymer ?
#
loop_
_entity_poly.entity_id
_entity_poly.type
_entity_poly.pdbx_seq_one_letter_code
_entity_poly.pdbx_strand_id
1 'polypeptide(L)'
;MRALQSGQLRGIRDNAGNWQIEPEAVDDWMSLRRSPDRQSPAMTDGQLSVSPADTPETLSRLAVSEARVEMLTAQLSELRQDRDAWRAQAERLASERQSDLIIRPSLIERLLDRLGRRS
;
A
#
# COMPACT_ATOMS: atom_id res chain seq x y z
N MET A 1 20.77 -25.93 -1.11
CA MET A 1 21.74 -26.25 -2.19
C MET A 1 21.89 -27.75 -2.38
N ARG A 2 20.97 -28.43 -3.06
CA ARG A 2 21.10 -29.87 -3.38
C ARG A 2 21.28 -30.12 -4.89
N ALA A 3 20.67 -29.29 -5.74
CA ALA A 3 20.64 -29.47 -7.19
C ALA A 3 21.98 -29.15 -7.91
N LEU A 4 22.74 -28.16 -7.42
CA LEU A 4 24.08 -27.85 -7.92
C LEU A 4 25.08 -28.96 -7.54
N GLN A 5 24.96 -29.50 -6.32
CA GLN A 5 25.85 -30.54 -5.80
C GLN A 5 25.58 -31.91 -6.43
N SER A 6 24.33 -32.18 -6.84
CA SER A 6 23.95 -33.41 -7.55
C SER A 6 24.20 -33.35 -9.07
N GLY A 7 24.74 -32.23 -9.58
CA GLY A 7 24.97 -32.02 -11.02
C GLY A 7 23.70 -31.90 -11.86
N GLN A 8 22.54 -31.80 -11.23
CA GLN A 8 21.25 -31.67 -11.91
C GLN A 8 21.03 -30.26 -12.46
N LEU A 9 21.61 -29.26 -11.81
CA LEU A 9 21.62 -27.88 -12.26
C LEU A 9 23.05 -27.52 -12.66
N ARG A 10 23.25 -27.19 -13.95
CA ARG A 10 24.56 -26.79 -14.46
C ARG A 10 24.88 -25.39 -13.95
N GLY A 11 26.04 -25.23 -13.32
CA GLY A 11 26.53 -23.95 -12.86
C GLY A 11 28.05 -23.95 -12.82
N ILE A 12 28.65 -22.81 -13.12
CA ILE A 12 30.09 -22.60 -13.06
C ILE A 12 30.39 -21.89 -11.75
N ARG A 13 31.41 -22.35 -11.03
CA ARG A 13 31.88 -21.66 -9.84
C ARG A 13 32.88 -20.57 -10.24
N ASP A 14 32.63 -19.34 -9.83
CA ASP A 14 33.57 -18.25 -10.05
C ASP A 14 34.78 -18.34 -9.10
N ASN A 15 35.83 -17.57 -9.39
CA ASN A 15 37.03 -17.51 -8.54
C ASN A 15 36.79 -16.83 -7.18
N ALA A 16 35.61 -16.23 -6.98
CA ALA A 16 35.14 -15.66 -5.72
C ALA A 16 34.29 -16.68 -4.90
N GLY A 17 34.09 -17.90 -5.42
CA GLY A 17 33.36 -18.97 -4.78
C GLY A 17 31.84 -18.93 -4.96
N ASN A 18 31.29 -17.99 -5.73
CA ASN A 18 29.86 -17.92 -6.08
C ASN A 18 29.54 -18.85 -7.24
N TRP A 19 28.28 -19.31 -7.29
CA TRP A 19 27.76 -20.11 -8.38
C TRP A 19 27.09 -19.20 -9.41
N GLN A 20 27.62 -19.21 -10.63
CA GLN A 20 26.99 -18.61 -11.79
C GLN A 20 26.19 -19.67 -12.51
N ILE A 21 24.90 -19.41 -12.68
CA ILE A 21 23.95 -20.33 -13.30
C ILE A 21 23.34 -19.56 -14.47
N GLU A 22 23.47 -20.10 -15.66
CA GLU A 22 22.84 -19.51 -16.84
C GLU A 22 21.32 -19.66 -16.74
N PRO A 23 20.52 -18.67 -17.17
CA PRO A 23 19.07 -18.74 -17.12
C PRO A 23 18.51 -19.97 -17.85
N GLU A 24 19.11 -20.33 -18.98
CA GLU A 24 18.75 -21.51 -19.77
C GLU A 24 18.94 -22.83 -18.99
N ALA A 25 20.01 -22.91 -18.19
CA ALA A 25 20.25 -24.06 -17.32
C ALA A 25 19.19 -24.20 -16.21
N VAL A 26 18.59 -23.10 -15.77
CA VAL A 26 17.46 -23.12 -14.82
C VAL A 26 16.19 -23.62 -15.52
N ASP A 27 15.91 -23.13 -16.72
CA ASP A 27 14.73 -23.55 -17.49
C ASP A 27 14.79 -25.02 -17.88
N ASP A 28 15.96 -25.52 -18.28
CA ASP A 28 16.21 -26.94 -18.52
C ASP A 28 16.02 -27.76 -17.24
N TRP A 29 16.59 -27.31 -16.12
CA TRP A 29 16.42 -28.02 -14.86
C TRP A 29 14.95 -28.07 -14.40
N MET A 30 14.17 -27.03 -14.67
CA MET A 30 12.73 -26.97 -14.40
C MET A 30 11.93 -27.83 -15.38
N SER A 31 12.33 -27.92 -16.65
CA SER A 31 11.65 -28.74 -17.66
C SER A 31 11.84 -30.23 -17.40
N LEU A 32 13.04 -30.67 -17.00
CA LEU A 32 13.32 -32.06 -16.59
C LEU A 32 12.49 -32.51 -15.38
N ARG A 33 12.08 -31.58 -14.51
CA ARG A 33 11.21 -31.85 -13.35
C ARG A 33 9.71 -31.86 -13.69
N ARG A 34 9.31 -31.35 -14.86
CA ARG A 34 7.91 -31.37 -15.33
C ARG A 34 7.53 -32.67 -16.05
N SER A 35 8.47 -33.59 -16.27
CA SER A 35 8.13 -34.95 -16.71
C SER A 35 7.35 -35.70 -15.61
N PRO A 36 6.24 -36.39 -15.93
CA PRO A 36 5.33 -37.01 -14.97
C PRO A 36 5.92 -38.20 -14.18
N ASP A 37 7.13 -38.66 -14.50
CA ASP A 37 7.67 -39.96 -14.05
C ASP A 37 8.53 -39.92 -12.78
N ARG A 38 8.63 -38.78 -12.08
CA ARG A 38 9.31 -38.75 -10.76
C ARG A 38 8.37 -38.36 -9.64
N GLN A 39 7.49 -39.31 -9.34
CA GLN A 39 6.93 -39.47 -8.01
C GLN A 39 8.08 -39.55 -6.99
N SER A 40 8.20 -38.53 -6.15
CA SER A 40 8.97 -38.64 -4.92
C SER A 40 8.21 -39.61 -4.00
N PRO A 41 8.86 -40.59 -3.35
CA PRO A 41 8.15 -41.49 -2.47
C PRO A 41 7.73 -40.73 -1.20
N ALA A 42 6.41 -40.70 -0.98
CA ALA A 42 5.70 -40.41 0.26
C ALA A 42 5.88 -39.03 0.91
N MET A 43 5.00 -38.09 0.55
CA MET A 43 4.07 -37.47 1.51
C MET A 43 2.74 -37.23 0.76
N THR A 44 1.84 -38.19 0.97
CA THR A 44 0.38 -38.18 1.01
C THR A 44 -0.42 -37.02 0.35
N ASP A 45 -1.32 -37.47 -0.52
CA ASP A 45 -2.61 -36.90 -0.92
C ASP A 45 -2.64 -35.64 -1.81
N GLY A 46 -2.76 -35.91 -3.10
CA GLY A 46 -3.89 -35.41 -3.88
C GLY A 46 -3.98 -33.90 -4.05
N GLN A 47 -3.11 -33.32 -4.89
CA GLN A 47 -3.49 -32.08 -5.54
C GLN A 47 -3.12 -32.12 -7.01
N LEU A 48 -4.13 -32.54 -7.77
CA LEU A 48 -4.33 -32.20 -9.15
C LEU A 48 -3.89 -30.76 -9.40
N SER A 49 -3.25 -30.59 -10.56
CA SER A 49 -2.97 -29.31 -11.20
C SER A 49 -4.27 -28.51 -11.40
N VAL A 50 -4.75 -27.86 -10.34
CA VAL A 50 -5.79 -26.84 -10.37
C VAL A 50 -5.06 -25.52 -10.40
N SER A 51 -5.21 -24.77 -11.49
CA SER A 51 -4.82 -23.36 -11.52
C SER A 51 -5.42 -22.68 -10.28
N PRO A 52 -4.65 -21.99 -9.41
CA PRO A 52 -5.15 -21.41 -8.16
C PRO A 52 -6.16 -20.27 -8.36
N ALA A 53 -6.65 -20.05 -9.58
CA ALA A 53 -7.62 -19.01 -9.91
C ALA A 53 -9.05 -19.36 -9.42
N ASP A 54 -9.44 -20.63 -9.43
CA ASP A 54 -10.87 -20.99 -9.33
C ASP A 54 -11.22 -22.01 -8.23
N THR A 55 -10.56 -21.95 -7.06
CA THR A 55 -11.05 -22.70 -5.90
C THR A 55 -12.12 -21.88 -5.15
N PRO A 56 -13.16 -22.49 -4.59
CA PRO A 56 -14.18 -21.74 -3.82
C PRO A 56 -13.57 -20.96 -2.65
N GLU A 57 -12.42 -21.41 -2.12
CA GLU A 57 -11.64 -20.72 -1.10
C GLU A 57 -10.94 -19.45 -1.63
N THR A 58 -10.52 -19.41 -2.89
CA THR A 58 -9.91 -18.20 -3.48
C THR A 58 -10.97 -17.16 -3.81
N LEU A 59 -12.12 -17.59 -4.33
CA LEU A 59 -13.27 -16.71 -4.60
C LEU A 59 -13.85 -16.11 -3.31
N SER A 60 -13.98 -16.90 -2.23
CA SER A 60 -14.43 -16.38 -0.94
C SER A 60 -13.45 -15.38 -0.33
N ARG A 61 -12.14 -15.64 -0.43
CA ARG A 61 -11.11 -14.67 0.01
C ARG A 61 -11.14 -13.39 -0.82
N LEU A 62 -11.35 -13.51 -2.14
CA LEU A 62 -11.50 -12.37 -3.03
C LEU A 62 -12.69 -11.50 -2.62
N ALA A 63 -13.88 -12.10 -2.45
CA ALA A 63 -15.08 -11.38 -2.03
C ALA A 63 -14.92 -10.67 -0.68
N VAL A 64 -14.27 -11.33 0.30
CA VAL A 64 -13.96 -10.70 1.60
C VAL A 64 -12.97 -9.54 1.43
N SER A 65 -11.98 -9.67 0.54
CA SER A 65 -11.01 -8.61 0.29
C SER A 65 -11.63 -7.40 -0.42
N GLU A 66 -12.51 -7.64 -1.40
CA GLU A 66 -13.24 -6.60 -2.14
C GLU A 66 -14.16 -5.83 -1.20
N ALA A 67 -14.93 -6.52 -0.35
CA ALA A 67 -15.78 -5.88 0.66
C ALA A 67 -14.97 -5.00 1.64
N ARG A 68 -13.76 -5.44 2.01
CA ARG A 68 -12.87 -4.63 2.87
C ARG A 68 -12.34 -3.40 2.14
N VAL A 69 -12.00 -3.52 0.86
CA VAL A 69 -11.58 -2.38 0.04
C VAL A 69 -12.71 -1.36 -0.04
N GLU A 70 -13.93 -1.79 -0.38
CA GLU A 70 -15.10 -0.91 -0.44
C GLU A 70 -15.33 -0.19 0.90
N MET A 71 -15.35 -0.93 2.01
CA MET A 71 -15.51 -0.36 3.35
C MET A 71 -14.42 0.68 3.67
N LEU A 72 -13.15 0.36 3.40
CA LEU A 72 -12.04 1.28 3.66
C LEU A 72 -12.09 2.52 2.76
N THR A 73 -12.50 2.37 1.50
CA THR A 73 -12.68 3.51 0.58
C THR A 73 -13.80 4.43 1.04
N ALA A 74 -14.90 3.88 1.54
CA ALA A 74 -16.00 4.65 2.12
C ALA A 74 -15.53 5.45 3.35
N GLN A 75 -14.84 4.80 4.29
CA GLN A 75 -14.28 5.46 5.48
C GLN A 75 -13.27 6.57 5.11
N LEU A 76 -12.42 6.34 4.11
CA LEU A 76 -11.50 7.36 3.62
C LEU A 76 -12.24 8.55 3.00
N SER A 77 -13.35 8.32 2.31
CA SER A 77 -14.15 9.40 1.74
C SER A 77 -14.80 10.26 2.83
N GLU A 78 -15.36 9.64 3.87
CA GLU A 78 -15.95 10.31 5.03
C GLU A 78 -14.89 11.14 5.77
N LEU A 79 -13.73 10.54 6.09
CA LEU A 79 -12.64 11.26 6.76
C LEU A 79 -12.10 12.44 5.94
N ARG A 80 -12.07 12.32 4.62
CA ARG A 80 -11.68 13.44 3.73
C ARG A 80 -12.71 14.56 3.79
N GLN A 81 -14.00 14.22 3.75
CA GLN A 81 -15.09 15.19 3.86
C GLN A 81 -15.04 15.93 5.20
N ASP A 82 -14.85 15.21 6.31
CA ASP A 82 -14.75 15.82 7.65
C ASP A 82 -13.54 16.74 7.76
N ARG A 83 -12.38 16.30 7.27
CA ARG A 83 -11.16 17.12 7.22
C ARG A 83 -11.38 18.40 6.42
N ASP A 84 -12.02 18.29 5.25
CA ASP A 84 -12.24 19.43 4.37
C ASP A 84 -13.28 20.40 4.97
N ALA A 85 -14.31 19.88 5.64
CA ALA A 85 -15.26 20.69 6.41
C ALA A 85 -14.57 21.44 7.56
N TRP A 86 -13.69 20.77 8.32
CA TRP A 86 -12.92 21.40 9.38
C TRP A 86 -11.94 22.44 8.84
N ARG A 87 -11.29 22.18 7.70
CA ARG A 87 -10.42 23.16 7.06
C ARG A 87 -11.21 24.41 6.66
N ALA A 88 -12.38 24.24 6.05
CA ALA A 88 -13.25 25.36 5.68
C ALA A 88 -13.71 26.17 6.92
N GLN A 89 -14.06 25.51 8.02
CA GLN A 89 -14.41 26.20 9.26
C GLN A 89 -13.21 26.98 9.84
N ALA A 90 -12.02 26.38 9.84
CA ALA A 90 -10.81 27.05 10.33
C ALA A 90 -10.45 28.28 9.48
N GLU A 91 -10.53 28.16 8.16
CA GLU A 91 -10.29 29.27 7.22
C GLU A 91 -11.31 30.41 7.41
N ARG A 92 -12.58 30.06 7.61
CA ARG A 92 -13.64 31.03 7.90
C ARG A 92 -13.37 31.78 9.21
N LEU A 93 -13.06 31.07 10.29
CA LEU A 93 -12.76 31.69 11.59
C LEU A 93 -11.50 32.56 11.53
N ALA A 94 -10.48 32.13 10.79
CA ALA A 94 -9.27 32.94 10.56
C ALA A 94 -9.59 34.24 9.80
N SER A 95 -10.42 34.14 8.76
CA SER A 95 -10.86 35.29 7.96
C SER A 95 -11.72 36.27 8.77
N GLU A 96 -12.68 35.76 9.54
CA GLU A 96 -13.52 36.56 10.44
C GLU A 96 -12.67 37.30 11.48
N ARG A 97 -11.71 36.61 12.11
CA ARG A 97 -10.76 37.23 13.05
C ARG A 97 -9.92 38.32 12.40
N GLN A 98 -9.48 38.12 11.16
CA GLN A 98 -8.71 39.13 10.43
C GLN A 98 -9.57 40.36 10.09
N SER A 99 -10.83 40.17 9.67
CA SER A 99 -11.74 41.29 9.43
C SER A 99 -12.06 42.07 10.71
N ASP A 100 -12.21 41.40 11.85
CA ASP A 100 -12.47 42.05 13.15
C ASP A 100 -11.30 42.96 13.58
N LEU A 101 -10.07 42.59 13.26
CA LEU A 101 -8.88 43.42 13.54
C LEU A 101 -8.79 44.66 12.65
N ILE A 102 -9.38 44.62 11.44
CA ILE A 102 -9.38 45.73 10.49
C ILE A 102 -10.53 46.71 10.79
N ILE A 103 -11.69 46.20 11.20
CA ILE A 103 -12.90 47.03 11.40
C ILE A 103 -12.90 47.71 12.77
N ARG A 104 -12.25 47.11 13.78
CA ARG A 104 -12.26 47.67 15.14
C ARG A 104 -11.16 48.74 15.27
N PRO A 105 -11.51 50.03 15.52
CA PRO A 105 -10.50 51.05 15.76
C PRO A 105 -9.66 50.64 16.97
N SER A 106 -8.37 50.88 16.88
CA SER A 106 -7.43 50.52 17.94
C SER A 106 -7.77 51.24 19.25
N LEU A 107 -7.31 50.69 20.38
CA LEU A 107 -7.56 51.30 21.69
C LEU A 107 -6.99 52.73 21.76
N ILE A 108 -5.90 52.99 21.03
CA ILE A 108 -5.27 54.31 20.86
C ILE A 108 -6.19 55.25 20.05
N GLU A 109 -6.71 54.80 18.90
CA GLU A 109 -7.65 55.62 18.10
C GLU A 109 -8.92 55.96 18.87
N ARG A 110 -9.46 55.02 19.66
CA ARG A 110 -10.63 55.27 20.52
C ARG A 110 -10.33 56.28 21.64
N LEU A 111 -9.13 56.25 22.20
CA LEU A 111 -8.71 57.23 23.21
C LEU A 111 -8.53 58.62 22.59
N LEU A 112 -7.97 58.70 21.39
CA LEU A 112 -7.78 59.96 20.67
C LEU A 112 -9.12 60.58 20.23
N ASP A 113 -10.06 59.79 19.68
CA ASP A 113 -11.40 60.28 19.33
C ASP A 113 -12.16 60.78 20.58
N ARG A 114 -11.96 60.11 21.73
CA ARG A 114 -12.58 60.52 23.00
C ARG A 114 -12.00 61.82 23.57
N LEU A 115 -10.73 62.10 23.30
CA LEU A 115 -10.07 63.34 23.73
C LEU A 115 -10.38 64.51 22.77
N GLY A 116 -10.44 64.25 21.46
CA GLY A 116 -10.75 65.27 20.45
C GLY A 116 -12.21 65.76 20.48
N ARG A 117 -13.14 64.98 21.03
CA ARG A 117 -14.57 65.34 21.13
C ARG A 117 -14.90 66.21 22.37
N ARG A 118 -13.89 66.61 23.17
CA ARG A 118 -14.05 67.40 24.40
C ARG A 118 -13.54 68.85 24.32
N SER A 119 -13.06 69.31 23.16
CA SER A 119 -12.75 70.72 22.86
C SER A 119 -13.86 71.37 22.07
#